data_AF-A0A1D6MY62-F1
#
_entry.id   AF-A0A1D6MY62-F1
#
_cell.length_a   1.000
_cell.length_b   1.000
_cell.length_c   1.000
_cell.angle_alpha   90.00
_cell.angle_beta   90.00
_cell.angle_gamma   90.00
#
_symmetry.space_group_name_H-M   'P 1'
#
loop_
_entity.id
_entity.type
_entity.pdbx_description
1 polymer ?
#
loop_
_entity_poly.entity_id
_entity_poly.type
_entity_poly.pdbx_seq_one_letter_code
_entity_poly.pdbx_strand_id
1 'polypeptide(L)'
;MMAVLFFFLFSIAALVSRQFVDMSRIRIEGLLAAFPKLVGTGKQHTYVETENVRYVYQPIEGLYLLLITNKQSNILEDLDTLRLLSKLVPEYSPSLDEDGICKTAFEIIFAFDEAISLGNKENVTVQQVKQYCEMESHEEKAHKLMMQAKINETKDLMKKRANELDKMRMERGKLDKGGYSSISGPRVIEKTFSDMSISGSGFGSGSGLGGLSTDMDSFASKPKGRPSTAATAPGKGFGMKLGKTQKTNQFLESLKAEGEVILEDVQPSAVSTRSSALPPSDPVTVNIEEKLNVVVKRDGGISNFDVQGTLALQVLNDTDGFIHLQIESQDMPGLSFKTHPNINKDLFNSQQILGAKDPNRPFPSGQNETPLVKWRIQGMDESSLPLSVNCWPSVSGNETYVNIEYEASEMFDLHNVVISIPLPALREAPSVRQIDGEWK
;
A
#
# COMPACT_ATOMS: atom_id res chain seq x y z
N MET A 1 -3.47 -7.04 21.82
CA MET A 1 -4.85 -6.57 21.60
C MET A 1 -4.87 -5.05 21.55
N MET A 2 -4.62 -4.54 20.36
CA MET A 2 -4.69 -3.14 19.99
C MET A 2 -6.17 -2.75 19.84
N ALA A 3 -6.61 -1.70 20.52
CA ALA A 3 -7.97 -1.17 20.39
C ALA A 3 -8.03 -0.21 19.18
N VAL A 4 -7.54 -0.68 18.03
CA VAL A 4 -7.28 0.15 16.86
C VAL A 4 -8.53 0.94 16.53
N LEU A 5 -8.36 2.25 16.55
CA LEU A 5 -9.37 3.25 16.28
C LEU A 5 -8.67 4.33 15.46
N PHE A 6 -8.73 4.18 14.14
CA PHE A 6 -8.14 5.13 13.23
C PHE A 6 -8.82 6.48 13.32
N PHE A 7 -8.02 7.53 13.24
CA PHE A 7 -8.50 8.86 12.89
C PHE A 7 -7.52 9.45 11.91
N PHE A 8 -8.06 10.13 10.90
CA PHE A 8 -7.48 11.38 10.47
C PHE A 8 -8.19 12.48 11.26
N LEU A 9 -7.41 13.31 11.94
CA LEU A 9 -7.89 14.46 12.70
C LEU A 9 -7.40 15.74 12.04
N PHE A 10 -8.35 16.53 11.52
CA PHE A 10 -8.20 17.98 11.42
C PHE A 10 -9.12 18.62 12.47
N SER A 11 -8.55 19.48 13.31
CA SER A 11 -9.27 20.34 14.26
C SER A 11 -10.54 19.74 14.92
N ILE A 12 -10.36 18.66 15.70
CA ILE A 12 -11.40 17.98 16.53
C ILE A 12 -12.33 17.02 15.75
N ALA A 13 -12.40 17.08 14.43
CA ALA A 13 -13.24 16.18 13.63
C ALA A 13 -12.53 14.87 13.24
N ALA A 14 -13.29 13.78 13.15
CA ALA A 14 -12.87 12.46 12.72
C ALA A 14 -13.25 12.22 11.26
N LEU A 15 -12.28 12.15 10.34
CA LEU A 15 -12.61 11.95 8.91
C LEU A 15 -12.94 10.49 8.59
N VAL A 16 -12.05 9.58 9.00
CA VAL A 16 -12.17 8.13 8.78
C VAL A 16 -11.85 7.42 10.09
N SER A 17 -12.70 6.48 10.48
CA SER A 17 -12.42 5.61 11.64
C SER A 17 -12.79 4.16 11.37
N ARG A 18 -11.92 3.26 11.85
CA ARG A 18 -12.07 1.81 11.75
C ARG A 18 -11.73 1.21 13.11
N GLN A 19 -12.61 0.33 13.58
CA GLN A 19 -12.62 -0.26 14.91
C GLN A 19 -12.38 -1.76 14.84
N PHE A 20 -11.41 -2.26 15.61
CA PHE A 20 -11.03 -3.69 15.60
C PHE A 20 -11.35 -4.42 16.91
N VAL A 21 -11.81 -3.71 17.94
CA VAL A 21 -12.23 -4.25 19.23
C VAL A 21 -13.49 -3.51 19.69
N ASP A 22 -14.49 -4.26 20.15
CA ASP A 22 -15.76 -3.70 20.61
C ASP A 22 -15.59 -2.71 21.77
N MET A 23 -16.14 -1.52 21.58
CA MET A 23 -16.18 -0.40 22.51
C MET A 23 -17.44 0.40 22.25
N SER A 24 -18.05 0.95 23.31
CA SER A 24 -19.24 1.78 23.15
C SER A 24 -18.90 3.13 22.49
N ARG A 25 -19.82 3.63 21.67
CA ARG A 25 -19.72 4.95 21.01
C ARG A 25 -19.37 6.09 21.98
N ILE A 26 -20.01 6.11 23.16
CA ILE A 26 -19.76 7.11 24.21
C ILE A 26 -18.30 7.07 24.69
N ARG A 27 -17.71 5.88 24.81
CA ARG A 27 -16.30 5.72 25.20
C ARG A 27 -15.38 6.23 24.08
N ILE A 28 -15.69 5.91 22.83
CA ILE A 28 -14.95 6.40 21.66
C ILE A 28 -14.94 7.93 21.60
N GLU A 29 -16.13 8.56 21.61
CA GLU A 29 -16.27 10.03 21.56
C GLU A 29 -15.54 10.70 22.74
N GLY A 30 -15.61 10.11 23.95
CA GLY A 30 -14.89 10.60 25.13
C GLY A 30 -13.35 10.51 25.01
N LEU A 31 -12.82 9.43 24.43
CA LEU A 31 -11.37 9.28 24.20
C LEU A 31 -10.87 10.29 23.14
N LEU A 32 -11.66 10.55 22.11
CA LEU A 32 -11.31 11.52 21.06
C LEU A 32 -11.37 12.97 21.55
N ALA A 33 -12.40 13.33 22.32
CA ALA A 33 -12.51 14.65 22.92
C ALA A 33 -11.39 14.96 23.94
N ALA A 34 -10.72 13.92 24.46
CA ALA A 34 -9.55 14.05 25.32
C ALA A 34 -8.24 14.25 24.53
N PHE A 35 -8.09 13.60 23.37
CA PHE A 35 -6.82 13.54 22.63
C PHE A 35 -6.18 14.92 22.31
N PRO A 36 -6.90 15.94 21.78
CA PRO A 36 -6.32 17.28 21.55
C PRO A 36 -5.80 17.99 22.81
N LYS A 37 -6.30 17.63 24.00
CA LYS A 37 -5.85 18.18 25.29
C LYS A 37 -4.59 17.49 25.81
N LEU A 38 -4.30 16.29 25.30
CA LEU A 38 -3.16 15.46 25.66
C LEU A 38 -1.95 15.73 24.75
N VAL A 39 -2.21 15.99 23.46
CA VAL A 39 -1.19 16.41 22.49
C VAL A 39 -0.93 17.91 22.63
N GLY A 40 -0.14 18.27 23.62
CA GLY A 40 0.34 19.64 23.80
C GLY A 40 1.25 20.07 22.65
N THR A 41 1.08 21.30 22.17
CA THR A 41 1.94 21.93 21.17
C THR A 41 3.40 21.90 21.63
N GLY A 42 4.30 21.38 20.77
CA GLY A 42 5.74 21.36 20.99
C GLY A 42 6.35 20.08 21.59
N LYS A 43 5.57 19.02 21.88
CA LYS A 43 6.14 17.73 22.34
C LYS A 43 6.29 16.71 21.20
N GLN A 44 7.53 16.37 20.84
CA GLN A 44 7.86 15.30 19.88
C GLN A 44 7.72 13.88 20.48
N HIS A 45 6.65 13.61 21.22
CA HIS A 45 6.33 12.24 21.62
C HIS A 45 5.41 11.60 20.57
N THR A 46 5.75 10.40 20.11
CA THR A 46 4.91 9.61 19.19
C THR A 46 3.80 8.84 19.90
N TYR A 47 3.68 9.02 21.22
CA TYR A 47 2.62 8.45 22.04
C TYR A 47 2.38 9.27 23.31
N VAL A 48 1.17 9.17 23.87
CA VAL A 48 0.80 9.68 25.19
C VAL A 48 0.05 8.59 25.95
N GLU A 49 0.46 8.31 27.18
CA GLU A 49 -0.26 7.41 28.07
C GLU A 49 -1.20 8.17 29.00
N THR A 50 -2.40 7.63 29.18
CA THR A 50 -3.36 8.05 30.21
C THR A 50 -3.47 6.97 31.30
N GLU A 51 -4.50 7.02 32.13
CA GLU A 51 -4.79 5.99 33.12
C GLU A 51 -5.19 4.65 32.46
N ASN A 52 -6.06 4.69 31.44
CA ASN A 52 -6.73 3.51 30.88
C ASN A 52 -6.29 3.14 29.46
N VAL A 53 -5.76 4.07 28.67
CA VAL A 53 -5.32 3.83 27.29
C VAL A 53 -4.01 4.55 26.97
N ARG A 54 -3.32 4.05 25.95
CA ARG A 54 -2.21 4.70 25.25
C ARG A 54 -2.73 5.22 23.91
N TYR A 55 -2.42 6.47 23.60
CA TYR A 55 -2.61 7.05 22.28
C TYR A 55 -1.25 7.01 21.59
N VAL A 56 -1.13 6.40 20.42
CA VAL A 56 0.08 6.38 19.59
C VAL A 56 -0.27 7.12 18.30
N TYR A 57 0.51 8.11 17.90
CA TYR A 57 0.14 8.98 16.78
C TYR A 57 1.34 9.47 15.98
N GLN A 58 1.07 9.77 14.71
CA GLN A 58 2.05 10.29 13.76
C GLN A 58 1.39 11.38 12.90
N PRO A 59 1.99 12.58 12.78
CA PRO A 59 1.52 13.59 11.85
C PRO A 59 1.84 13.21 10.39
N ILE A 60 0.90 13.46 9.49
CA ILE A 60 1.00 13.26 8.04
C ILE A 60 0.38 14.49 7.36
N GLU A 61 1.19 15.34 6.75
CA GLU A 61 0.78 16.51 5.93
C GLU A 61 -0.32 17.43 6.51
N GLY A 62 -0.34 17.60 7.84
CA GLY A 62 -1.31 18.45 8.56
C GLY A 62 -2.49 17.68 9.18
N LEU A 63 -2.62 16.39 8.89
CA LEU A 63 -3.51 15.47 9.58
C LEU A 63 -2.73 14.66 10.63
N TYR A 64 -3.43 14.13 11.64
CA TYR A 64 -2.87 13.15 12.57
C TYR A 64 -3.42 11.76 12.29
N LEU A 65 -2.54 10.80 12.05
CA LEU A 65 -2.88 9.37 12.07
C LEU A 65 -2.83 8.89 13.53
N LEU A 66 -3.98 8.53 14.09
CA LEU A 66 -4.12 8.09 15.48
C LEU A 66 -4.37 6.58 15.60
N LEU A 67 -3.76 5.99 16.62
CA LEU A 67 -3.94 4.61 17.07
C LEU A 67 -4.19 4.62 18.59
N ILE A 68 -5.27 3.97 19.06
CA ILE A 68 -5.57 3.83 20.49
C ILE A 68 -5.29 2.38 20.91
N THR A 69 -4.52 2.18 21.98
CA THR A 69 -4.19 0.85 22.50
C THR A 69 -4.31 0.79 24.03
N ASN A 70 -4.35 -0.41 24.60
CA ASN A 70 -4.30 -0.60 26.05
C ASN A 70 -2.84 -0.46 26.53
N LYS A 71 -2.60 0.07 27.73
CA LYS A 71 -1.24 0.19 28.32
C LYS A 71 -0.47 -1.14 28.37
N GLN A 72 -1.20 -2.25 28.44
CA GLN A 72 -0.69 -3.63 28.42
C GLN A 72 -0.22 -4.12 27.03
N SER A 73 -0.49 -3.39 25.95
CA SER A 73 0.01 -3.73 24.61
C SER A 73 1.50 -3.38 24.46
N ASN A 74 2.18 -4.09 23.56
CA ASN A 74 3.58 -3.85 23.25
C ASN A 74 3.73 -2.56 22.43
N ILE A 75 4.26 -1.51 23.06
CA ILE A 75 4.43 -0.20 22.43
C ILE A 75 5.31 -0.22 21.17
N LEU A 76 6.27 -1.14 21.07
CA LEU A 76 7.12 -1.26 19.88
C LEU A 76 6.31 -1.82 18.69
N GLU A 77 5.43 -2.77 18.96
CA GLU A 77 4.51 -3.35 17.97
C GLU A 77 3.43 -2.35 17.55
N ASP A 78 2.88 -1.58 18.50
CA ASP A 78 1.94 -0.47 18.22
C ASP A 78 2.59 0.57 17.28
N LEU A 79 3.82 1.00 17.58
CA LEU A 79 4.58 1.96 16.78
C LEU A 79 4.95 1.42 15.40
N ASP A 80 5.34 0.15 15.29
CA ASP A 80 5.65 -0.47 13.99
C ASP A 80 4.40 -0.70 13.13
N THR A 81 3.25 -0.97 13.76
CA THR A 81 1.96 -0.99 13.08
C THR A 81 1.64 0.41 12.56
N LEU A 82 1.71 1.45 13.40
CA LEU A 82 1.46 2.84 12.98
C LEU A 82 2.37 3.28 11.81
N ARG A 83 3.65 2.89 11.83
CA ARG A 83 4.61 3.13 10.74
C ARG A 83 4.24 2.43 9.43
N LEU A 84 3.73 1.20 9.49
CA LEU A 84 3.25 0.47 8.31
C LEU A 84 2.03 1.19 7.71
N LEU A 85 1.08 1.56 8.56
CA LEU A 85 -0.17 2.24 8.18
C LEU A 85 0.10 3.61 7.57
N SER A 86 1.02 4.39 8.17
CA SER A 86 1.47 5.67 7.63
C SER A 86 2.14 5.55 6.24
N LYS A 87 2.66 4.39 5.87
CA LYS A 87 3.21 4.12 4.53
C LYS A 87 2.17 3.58 3.55
N LEU A 88 1.09 2.97 4.05
CA LEU A 88 -0.03 2.54 3.22
C LEU A 88 -0.87 3.73 2.75
N VAL A 89 -1.12 4.73 3.60
CA VAL A 89 -1.98 5.87 3.25
C VAL A 89 -1.62 6.54 1.90
N PRO A 90 -0.36 6.90 1.60
CA PRO A 90 0.00 7.54 0.33
C PRO A 90 -0.10 6.63 -0.91
N GLU A 91 -0.16 5.30 -0.74
CA GLU A 91 -0.32 4.36 -1.86
C GLU A 91 -1.76 4.33 -2.39
N TYR A 92 -2.74 4.61 -1.53
CA TYR A 92 -4.18 4.61 -1.87
C TYR A 92 -4.76 6.02 -2.00
N SER A 93 -4.17 7.02 -1.33
CA SER A 93 -4.59 8.43 -1.43
C SER A 93 -3.43 9.31 -1.94
N PRO A 94 -3.45 9.73 -3.22
CA PRO A 94 -2.44 10.64 -3.78
C PRO A 94 -2.48 12.05 -3.20
N SER A 95 -3.54 12.41 -2.48
CA SER A 95 -3.73 13.72 -1.84
C SER A 95 -4.00 13.49 -0.36
N LEU A 96 -3.15 14.02 0.50
CA LEU A 96 -3.18 13.80 1.95
C LEU A 96 -3.96 14.90 2.69
N ASP A 97 -4.94 15.49 2.00
CA ASP A 97 -5.89 16.47 2.51
C ASP A 97 -7.22 15.82 2.93
N GLU A 98 -8.10 16.61 3.55
CA GLU A 98 -9.38 16.13 4.07
C GLU A 98 -10.27 15.48 3.00
N ASP A 99 -10.34 16.10 1.81
CA ASP A 99 -11.17 15.62 0.69
C ASP A 99 -10.58 14.38 0.01
N GLY A 100 -9.26 14.34 -0.21
CA GLY A 100 -8.55 13.17 -0.74
C GLY A 100 -8.74 11.93 0.13
N ILE A 101 -8.51 12.07 1.44
CA ILE A 101 -8.70 10.99 2.42
C ILE A 101 -10.16 10.52 2.49
N CYS A 102 -11.14 11.44 2.47
CA CYS A 102 -12.56 11.07 2.51
C CYS A 102 -13.00 10.31 1.24
N LYS A 103 -12.50 10.70 0.07
CA LYS A 103 -12.77 10.02 -1.20
C LYS A 103 -12.22 8.59 -1.24
N THR A 104 -11.03 8.37 -0.66
CA THR A 104 -10.35 7.06 -0.66
C THR A 104 -10.57 6.26 0.63
N ALA A 105 -11.50 6.69 1.49
CA ALA A 105 -11.69 6.12 2.83
C ALA A 105 -11.92 4.60 2.85
N PHE A 106 -12.67 4.05 1.89
CA PHE A 106 -12.92 2.60 1.81
C PHE A 106 -11.67 1.80 1.44
N GLU A 107 -10.89 2.28 0.46
CA GLU A 107 -9.62 1.66 0.05
C GLU A 107 -8.62 1.64 1.20
N ILE A 108 -8.51 2.76 1.93
CA ILE A 108 -7.68 2.87 3.13
C ILE A 108 -8.14 1.89 4.22
N ILE A 109 -9.46 1.76 4.44
CA ILE A 109 -10.01 0.79 5.42
C ILE A 109 -9.66 -0.65 5.02
N PHE A 110 -9.80 -1.02 3.75
CA PHE A 110 -9.45 -2.37 3.29
C PHE A 110 -7.94 -2.65 3.44
N ALA A 111 -7.09 -1.69 3.06
CA ALA A 111 -5.64 -1.82 3.28
C ALA A 111 -5.26 -1.95 4.77
N PHE A 112 -6.03 -1.34 5.67
CA PHE A 112 -5.83 -1.43 7.11
C PHE A 112 -6.38 -2.75 7.70
N ASP A 113 -7.46 -3.31 7.15
CA ASP A 113 -7.97 -4.63 7.53
C ASP A 113 -6.98 -5.75 7.13
N GLU A 114 -6.32 -5.65 5.97
CA GLU A 114 -5.26 -6.59 5.54
C GLU A 114 -3.96 -6.45 6.36
N ALA A 115 -3.74 -5.30 7.01
CA ALA A 115 -2.57 -5.06 7.87
C ALA A 115 -2.81 -5.42 9.36
N ILE A 116 -4.07 -5.49 9.82
CA ILE A 116 -4.44 -5.72 11.22
C ILE A 116 -5.58 -6.73 11.31
N SER A 117 -5.29 -7.91 11.85
CA SER A 117 -6.30 -8.94 12.11
C SER A 117 -6.73 -8.94 13.58
N LEU A 118 -8.02 -8.69 13.84
CA LEU A 118 -8.64 -8.73 15.18
C LEU A 118 -7.89 -7.92 16.27
N GLY A 119 -7.29 -6.79 15.88
CA GLY A 119 -6.51 -5.94 16.77
C GLY A 119 -5.12 -6.50 17.11
N ASN A 120 -4.52 -7.30 16.24
CA ASN A 120 -3.10 -7.67 16.27
C ASN A 120 -2.47 -7.34 14.91
N LYS A 121 -1.17 -7.04 14.93
CA LYS A 121 -0.41 -6.69 13.71
C LYS A 121 -0.16 -7.95 12.88
N GLU A 122 -0.50 -7.91 11.59
CA GLU A 122 -0.04 -8.94 10.66
C GLU A 122 1.39 -8.64 10.18
N ASN A 123 2.20 -9.68 9.97
CA ASN A 123 3.60 -9.51 9.52
C ASN A 123 3.69 -9.36 8.00
N VAL A 124 3.10 -8.28 7.49
CA VAL A 124 2.96 -7.99 6.06
C VAL A 124 3.71 -6.73 5.66
N THR A 125 4.16 -6.68 4.40
CA THR A 125 4.77 -5.51 3.77
C THR A 125 3.73 -4.72 2.96
N VAL A 126 4.01 -3.44 2.70
CA VAL A 126 3.17 -2.55 1.87
C VAL A 126 2.80 -3.20 0.52
N GLN A 127 3.76 -3.87 -0.13
CA GLN A 127 3.56 -4.56 -1.41
C GLN A 127 2.64 -5.78 -1.29
N GLN A 128 2.70 -6.53 -0.19
CA GLN A 128 1.82 -7.67 0.05
C GLN A 128 0.39 -7.22 0.33
N VAL A 129 0.20 -6.17 1.15
CA VAL A 129 -1.12 -5.58 1.40
C VAL A 129 -1.76 -5.13 0.09
N LYS A 130 -1.00 -4.45 -0.79
CA LYS A 130 -1.46 -4.07 -2.13
C LYS A 130 -1.93 -5.28 -2.95
N GLN A 131 -1.13 -6.35 -2.99
CA GLN A 131 -1.49 -7.59 -3.68
C GLN A 131 -2.73 -8.28 -3.07
N TYR A 132 -2.96 -8.18 -1.75
CA TYR A 132 -4.16 -8.73 -1.11
C TYR A 132 -5.40 -7.90 -1.45
N CYS A 133 -5.28 -6.57 -1.47
CA CYS A 133 -6.34 -5.66 -1.91
C CYS A 133 -6.70 -5.80 -3.40
N GLU A 134 -5.81 -6.32 -4.26
CA GLU A 134 -6.15 -6.68 -5.65
C GLU A 134 -7.15 -7.85 -5.76
N MET A 135 -7.36 -8.60 -4.67
CA MET A 135 -8.30 -9.73 -4.55
C MET A 135 -8.13 -10.84 -5.62
N GLU A 136 -7.00 -10.87 -6.35
CA GLU A 136 -6.72 -11.90 -7.36
C GLU A 136 -6.33 -13.23 -6.71
N SER A 137 -7.24 -14.20 -6.72
CA SER A 137 -6.91 -15.58 -6.39
C SER A 137 -6.11 -16.24 -7.53
N HIS A 138 -4.81 -16.43 -7.30
CA HIS A 138 -3.93 -17.22 -8.19
C HIS A 138 -4.44 -18.65 -8.41
N GLU A 139 -5.07 -19.26 -7.40
CA GLU A 139 -5.66 -20.59 -7.50
C GLU A 139 -6.89 -20.60 -8.43
N GLU A 140 -7.76 -19.57 -8.33
CA GLU A 140 -8.90 -19.43 -9.24
C GLU A 140 -8.43 -19.18 -10.69
N LYS A 141 -7.38 -18.36 -10.86
CA LYS A 141 -6.76 -18.06 -12.16
C LYS A 141 -6.18 -19.33 -12.81
N ALA A 142 -5.47 -20.16 -12.02
CA ALA A 142 -4.96 -21.45 -12.46
C ALA A 142 -6.09 -22.45 -12.79
N HIS A 143 -7.13 -22.52 -11.96
CA HIS A 143 -8.29 -23.39 -12.19
C HIS A 143 -9.07 -23.00 -13.47
N LYS A 144 -9.32 -21.71 -13.69
CA LYS A 144 -9.91 -21.18 -14.94
C LYS A 144 -9.08 -21.59 -16.16
N LEU A 145 -7.75 -21.48 -16.08
CA LEU A 145 -6.85 -21.84 -17.18
C LEU A 145 -6.83 -23.35 -17.46
N MET A 146 -6.81 -24.19 -16.42
CA MET A 146 -6.93 -25.65 -16.55
C MET A 146 -8.27 -26.07 -17.15
N MET A 147 -9.38 -25.46 -16.71
CA MET A 147 -10.72 -25.72 -17.24
C MET A 147 -10.81 -25.33 -18.73
N GLN A 148 -10.24 -24.17 -19.10
CA GLN A 148 -10.21 -23.72 -20.49
C GLN A 148 -9.34 -24.64 -21.38
N ALA A 149 -8.19 -25.10 -20.87
CA ALA A 149 -7.36 -26.08 -21.56
C ALA A 149 -8.13 -27.39 -21.84
N LYS A 150 -8.84 -27.92 -20.84
CA LYS A 150 -9.66 -29.14 -20.97
C LYS A 150 -10.83 -28.97 -21.94
N ILE A 151 -11.46 -27.79 -21.97
CA ILE A 151 -12.50 -27.45 -22.96
C ILE A 151 -11.91 -27.42 -24.37
N ASN A 152 -10.73 -26.81 -24.56
CA ASN A 152 -10.07 -26.73 -25.86
C ASN A 152 -9.61 -28.10 -26.37
N GLU A 153 -9.00 -28.92 -25.51
CA GLU A 153 -8.63 -30.31 -25.82
C GLU A 153 -9.85 -31.13 -26.25
N THR A 154 -10.96 -31.02 -25.52
CA THR A 154 -12.22 -31.70 -25.86
C THR A 154 -12.77 -31.23 -27.21
N LYS A 155 -12.73 -29.92 -27.51
CA LYS A 155 -13.15 -29.37 -28.80
C LYS A 155 -12.27 -29.87 -29.96
N ASP A 156 -10.96 -29.92 -29.78
CA ASP A 156 -10.04 -30.41 -30.81
C ASP A 156 -10.20 -31.91 -31.06
N LEU A 157 -10.45 -32.71 -30.02
CA LEU A 157 -10.70 -34.14 -30.14
C LEU A 157 -12.05 -34.42 -30.82
N MET A 158 -13.10 -33.64 -30.51
CA MET A 158 -14.37 -33.67 -31.23
C MET A 158 -14.20 -33.27 -32.70
N LYS A 159 -13.41 -32.22 -33.01
CA LYS A 159 -13.14 -31.77 -34.38
C LYS A 159 -12.36 -32.81 -35.19
N LYS A 160 -11.37 -33.48 -34.59
CA LYS A 160 -10.64 -34.61 -35.21
C LYS A 160 -11.59 -35.77 -35.52
N ARG A 161 -12.40 -36.22 -34.55
CA ARG A 161 -13.38 -37.31 -34.77
C ARG A 161 -14.47 -36.95 -35.79
N ALA A 162 -14.91 -35.71 -35.85
CA ALA A 162 -15.86 -35.25 -36.88
C ALA A 162 -15.24 -35.37 -38.29
N ASN A 163 -14.01 -34.87 -38.46
CA ASN A 163 -13.27 -34.99 -39.73
C ASN A 163 -13.02 -36.46 -40.15
N GLU A 164 -12.73 -37.34 -39.19
CA GLU A 164 -12.56 -38.79 -39.44
C GLU A 164 -13.87 -39.44 -39.91
N LEU A 165 -14.99 -39.15 -39.23
CA LEU A 165 -16.32 -39.67 -39.59
C LEU A 165 -16.78 -39.17 -40.95
N ASP A 166 -16.56 -37.89 -41.28
CA ASP A 166 -16.89 -37.34 -42.59
C ASP A 166 -16.03 -37.96 -43.70
N LYS A 167 -14.73 -38.21 -43.44
CA LYS A 167 -13.86 -38.93 -44.37
C LYS A 167 -14.35 -40.36 -44.62
N MET A 168 -14.66 -41.12 -43.56
CA MET A 168 -15.21 -42.48 -43.68
C MET A 168 -16.56 -42.49 -44.42
N ARG A 169 -17.41 -41.47 -44.21
CA ARG A 169 -18.68 -41.33 -44.92
C ARG A 169 -18.49 -41.03 -46.41
N MET A 170 -17.52 -40.21 -46.78
CA MET A 170 -17.16 -39.96 -48.18
C MET A 170 -16.54 -41.18 -48.86
N GLU A 171 -15.71 -41.95 -48.15
CA GLU A 171 -15.13 -43.20 -48.69
C GLU A 171 -16.20 -44.28 -48.89
N ARG A 172 -17.11 -44.48 -47.92
CA ARG A 172 -18.24 -45.41 -48.10
C ARG A 172 -19.21 -44.97 -49.19
N GLY A 173 -19.43 -43.65 -49.33
CA GLY A 173 -20.24 -43.07 -50.41
C GLY A 173 -19.65 -43.22 -51.83
N LYS A 174 -18.37 -43.60 -51.95
CA LYS A 174 -17.76 -43.97 -53.25
C LYS A 174 -17.95 -45.43 -53.63
N LEU A 175 -18.29 -46.30 -52.68
CA LEU A 175 -18.53 -47.73 -52.95
C LEU A 175 -19.96 -48.01 -53.45
N ASP A 176 -20.91 -47.13 -53.16
CA ASP A 176 -22.35 -47.28 -53.47
C ASP A 176 -22.77 -46.73 -54.86
N LYS A 177 -21.81 -46.63 -55.80
CA LYS A 177 -22.06 -46.33 -57.23
C LYS A 177 -21.64 -47.50 -58.13
N GLY A 178 -22.14 -48.69 -57.82
CA GLY A 178 -22.05 -49.90 -58.65
C GLY A 178 -23.25 -50.79 -58.36
N GLY A 179 -24.10 -51.04 -59.35
CA GLY A 179 -25.42 -51.65 -59.14
C GLY A 179 -25.43 -53.18 -59.06
N TYR A 180 -26.54 -53.70 -58.51
CA TYR A 180 -27.18 -54.98 -58.79
C TYR A 180 -26.31 -56.21 -59.18
N SER A 181 -26.33 -57.25 -58.33
CA SER A 181 -27.15 -58.45 -58.65
C SER A 181 -27.30 -59.40 -57.45
N SER A 182 -28.36 -60.20 -57.50
CA SER A 182 -28.77 -61.27 -56.57
C SER A 182 -27.90 -62.54 -56.66
N ILE A 183 -27.84 -63.36 -55.59
CA ILE A 183 -28.37 -64.77 -55.56
C ILE A 183 -28.14 -65.51 -54.23
N SER A 184 -29.20 -66.19 -53.76
CA SER A 184 -29.28 -67.44 -52.93
C SER A 184 -28.45 -67.66 -51.65
N GLY A 185 -29.13 -68.07 -50.56
CA GLY A 185 -28.53 -68.75 -49.40
C GLY A 185 -29.23 -68.45 -48.06
N PRO A 186 -29.92 -69.43 -47.39
CA PRO A 186 -30.73 -69.15 -46.21
C PRO A 186 -30.10 -69.57 -44.86
N ARG A 187 -30.42 -68.81 -43.79
CA ARG A 187 -30.04 -69.04 -42.36
C ARG A 187 -28.53 -68.82 -42.12
N VAL A 188 -28.07 -68.21 -41.03
CA VAL A 188 -28.49 -68.30 -39.62
C VAL A 188 -28.60 -66.92 -38.96
N ILE A 189 -29.50 -66.77 -37.99
CA ILE A 189 -29.56 -65.62 -37.08
C ILE A 189 -28.73 -65.97 -35.85
N GLU A 190 -27.71 -65.18 -35.53
CA GLU A 190 -27.14 -65.17 -34.19
C GLU A 190 -27.06 -63.72 -33.66
N LYS A 191 -28.04 -63.38 -32.82
CA LYS A 191 -28.02 -62.16 -32.01
C LYS A 191 -27.42 -62.52 -30.66
N THR A 192 -26.14 -62.24 -30.46
CA THR A 192 -25.50 -62.41 -29.15
C THR A 192 -25.53 -61.11 -28.36
N PHE A 193 -26.67 -60.80 -27.75
CA PHE A 193 -26.75 -60.07 -26.47
C PHE A 193 -28.17 -60.16 -25.89
N SER A 194 -28.38 -61.21 -25.10
CA SER A 194 -29.48 -61.37 -24.13
C SER A 194 -28.79 -61.72 -22.81
N ASP A 195 -28.81 -60.83 -21.84
CA ASP A 195 -29.90 -60.65 -20.88
C ASP A 195 -29.78 -61.63 -19.70
N MET A 196 -29.63 -61.08 -18.50
CA MET A 196 -30.06 -61.72 -17.28
C MET A 196 -30.23 -60.67 -16.18
N SER A 197 -31.35 -59.95 -16.22
CA SER A 197 -31.92 -59.40 -14.99
C SER A 197 -32.75 -60.49 -14.28
N ILE A 198 -32.44 -60.82 -13.01
CA ILE A 198 -33.52 -61.03 -12.04
C ILE A 198 -33.09 -60.79 -10.58
N SER A 199 -34.07 -60.27 -9.83
CA SER A 199 -34.19 -60.04 -8.39
C SER A 199 -33.50 -61.00 -7.41
N GLY A 200 -33.24 -60.52 -6.19
CA GLY A 200 -33.13 -61.44 -5.04
C GLY A 200 -32.68 -60.83 -3.71
N SER A 201 -33.62 -60.21 -3.00
CA SER A 201 -33.62 -59.93 -1.56
C SER A 201 -32.65 -60.71 -0.63
N GLY A 202 -32.02 -59.95 0.28
CA GLY A 202 -31.96 -60.31 1.72
C GLY A 202 -30.61 -60.77 2.29
N PHE A 203 -30.43 -60.44 3.59
CA PHE A 203 -29.59 -61.08 4.62
C PHE A 203 -28.30 -61.80 4.15
N GLY A 204 -27.10 -61.47 4.63
CA GLY A 204 -26.74 -60.87 5.92
C GLY A 204 -25.62 -61.69 6.58
N SER A 205 -25.14 -61.24 7.74
CA SER A 205 -24.04 -61.84 8.53
C SER A 205 -22.63 -61.68 7.96
N GLY A 206 -21.82 -60.92 8.72
CA GLY A 206 -20.42 -60.61 8.44
C GLY A 206 -19.70 -60.05 9.67
N SER A 207 -20.07 -60.51 10.88
CA SER A 207 -19.29 -60.28 12.10
C SER A 207 -18.01 -61.15 12.02
N GLY A 208 -16.81 -60.71 12.40
CA GLY A 208 -16.34 -59.41 12.90
C GLY A 208 -15.11 -59.62 13.81
N LEU A 209 -14.28 -58.60 14.08
CA LEU A 209 -13.45 -58.53 15.30
C LEU A 209 -12.84 -57.12 15.55
N GLY A 210 -13.03 -56.58 16.76
CA GLY A 210 -12.39 -55.36 17.31
C GLY A 210 -12.91 -54.01 16.73
N GLY A 211 -13.50 -53.06 17.47
CA GLY A 211 -13.66 -52.84 18.92
C GLY A 211 -12.69 -51.74 19.42
N LEU A 212 -13.06 -50.66 20.14
CA LEU A 212 -14.32 -50.17 20.76
C LEU A 212 -14.60 -48.71 20.29
N SER A 213 -15.84 -48.20 20.14
CA SER A 213 -16.73 -47.61 21.19
C SER A 213 -16.09 -46.40 21.89
N THR A 214 -16.64 -45.17 21.97
CA THR A 214 -18.03 -44.64 22.11
C THR A 214 -18.11 -43.18 21.55
N ASP A 215 -19.24 -42.45 21.36
CA ASP A 215 -20.68 -42.72 21.29
C ASP A 215 -21.52 -41.63 20.55
N MET A 216 -22.84 -41.85 20.46
CA MET A 216 -24.01 -40.95 20.52
C MET A 216 -23.77 -39.42 20.75
N ASP A 217 -24.43 -38.47 20.06
CA ASP A 217 -25.90 -38.37 19.95
C ASP A 217 -26.42 -37.64 18.69
N SER A 218 -27.71 -37.80 18.36
CA SER A 218 -28.38 -37.18 17.22
C SER A 218 -29.61 -36.36 17.64
N PHE A 219 -29.77 -35.16 17.10
CA PHE A 219 -31.11 -34.56 16.96
C PHE A 219 -31.27 -33.81 15.64
N ALA A 220 -32.33 -34.16 14.90
CA ALA A 220 -32.66 -33.55 13.63
C ALA A 220 -34.02 -32.83 13.72
N SER A 221 -34.11 -31.63 13.16
CA SER A 221 -35.37 -31.00 12.80
C SER A 221 -35.31 -30.44 11.37
N LYS A 222 -36.15 -31.04 10.51
CA LYS A 222 -36.55 -30.54 9.17
C LYS A 222 -37.69 -29.49 9.38
N PRO A 223 -38.07 -28.61 8.42
CA PRO A 223 -38.36 -29.03 7.03
C PRO A 223 -38.34 -28.01 5.85
N LYS A 224 -38.40 -28.57 4.62
CA LYS A 224 -39.04 -28.08 3.35
C LYS A 224 -38.59 -26.70 2.77
N GLY A 225 -38.48 -26.52 1.44
CA GLY A 225 -38.78 -27.44 0.33
C GLY A 225 -38.37 -26.90 -1.06
N ARG A 226 -38.35 -27.81 -2.05
CA ARG A 226 -38.08 -27.65 -3.50
C ARG A 226 -39.38 -27.20 -4.25
N PRO A 227 -39.43 -27.03 -5.60
CA PRO A 227 -38.37 -27.01 -6.64
C PRO A 227 -38.52 -25.91 -7.73
N SER A 228 -37.65 -25.97 -8.75
CA SER A 228 -37.74 -25.28 -10.04
C SER A 228 -38.28 -26.17 -11.19
N THR A 229 -38.91 -25.55 -12.19
CA THR A 229 -39.18 -26.06 -13.57
C THR A 229 -39.43 -24.81 -14.46
N ALA A 230 -38.79 -24.53 -15.61
CA ALA A 230 -38.39 -25.30 -16.81
C ALA A 230 -39.48 -25.37 -17.91
N ALA A 231 -39.27 -24.66 -19.04
CA ALA A 231 -40.01 -24.70 -20.32
C ALA A 231 -39.39 -23.67 -21.31
N THR A 232 -39.32 -23.78 -22.65
CA THR A 232 -39.37 -24.90 -23.64
C THR A 232 -38.77 -24.34 -24.95
N ALA A 233 -38.19 -25.17 -25.85
CA ALA A 233 -37.67 -24.74 -27.16
C ALA A 233 -38.43 -25.38 -28.35
N PRO A 234 -38.44 -24.72 -29.53
CA PRO A 234 -38.14 -25.39 -30.82
C PRO A 234 -37.25 -24.50 -31.74
N GLY A 235 -36.60 -24.96 -32.83
CA GLY A 235 -36.42 -26.31 -33.38
C GLY A 235 -36.32 -26.33 -34.93
N LYS A 236 -35.15 -26.70 -35.49
CA LYS A 236 -34.79 -26.78 -36.96
C LYS A 236 -34.66 -25.41 -37.68
N GLY A 237 -33.87 -25.21 -38.74
CA GLY A 237 -32.89 -26.06 -39.45
C GLY A 237 -32.53 -25.48 -40.85
N PHE A 238 -31.43 -25.95 -41.47
CA PHE A 238 -30.87 -25.61 -42.81
C PHE A 238 -30.03 -24.32 -42.99
N GLY A 239 -28.95 -24.45 -43.80
CA GLY A 239 -28.43 -23.35 -44.64
C GLY A 239 -26.94 -23.00 -44.56
N MET A 240 -26.03 -23.81 -45.13
CA MET A 240 -24.67 -23.32 -45.46
C MET A 240 -24.69 -22.46 -46.73
N LYS A 241 -24.25 -21.19 -46.64
CA LYS A 241 -23.74 -20.41 -47.79
C LYS A 241 -22.57 -19.53 -47.35
N LEU A 242 -21.36 -19.84 -47.84
CA LEU A 242 -20.22 -18.92 -47.75
C LEU A 242 -20.44 -17.74 -48.70
N GLY A 243 -20.09 -16.52 -48.28
CA GLY A 243 -20.36 -15.32 -49.07
C GLY A 243 -19.64 -14.04 -48.62
N LYS A 244 -18.30 -14.05 -48.69
CA LYS A 244 -17.39 -12.87 -48.77
C LYS A 244 -17.45 -11.80 -47.66
N THR A 245 -16.25 -11.44 -47.21
CA THR A 245 -15.91 -10.27 -46.41
C THR A 245 -16.49 -8.96 -46.95
N GLN A 246 -17.27 -8.21 -46.15
CA GLN A 246 -17.33 -6.74 -46.19
C GLN A 246 -17.94 -6.11 -44.92
N LYS A 247 -17.22 -5.11 -44.38
CA LYS A 247 -17.68 -3.90 -43.65
C LYS A 247 -18.58 -4.06 -42.41
N THR A 248 -17.94 -3.95 -41.24
CA THR A 248 -18.55 -3.71 -39.92
C THR A 248 -19.18 -2.33 -39.73
N ASN A 249 -18.99 -1.37 -40.65
CA ASN A 249 -19.43 0.02 -40.46
C ASN A 249 -20.96 0.24 -40.60
N GLN A 250 -21.71 -0.66 -41.23
CA GLN A 250 -23.16 -0.47 -41.44
C GLN A 250 -24.03 -0.67 -40.20
N PHE A 251 -23.53 -1.38 -39.18
CA PHE A 251 -24.27 -1.59 -37.93
C PHE A 251 -24.25 -0.34 -37.02
N LEU A 252 -23.13 0.40 -37.01
CA LEU A 252 -22.98 1.64 -36.24
C LEU A 252 -23.78 2.81 -36.83
N GLU A 253 -23.94 2.88 -38.16
CA GLU A 253 -24.82 3.86 -38.80
C GLU A 253 -26.31 3.61 -38.51
N SER A 254 -26.71 2.35 -38.27
CA SER A 254 -28.10 1.99 -37.96
C SER A 254 -28.57 2.59 -36.63
N LEU A 255 -27.73 2.52 -35.59
CA LEU A 255 -28.02 3.09 -34.27
C LEU A 255 -27.97 4.62 -34.27
N LYS A 256 -27.24 5.23 -35.21
CA LYS A 256 -27.18 6.70 -35.37
C LYS A 256 -28.42 7.29 -36.04
N ALA A 257 -29.30 6.45 -36.61
CA ALA A 257 -30.53 6.85 -37.27
C ALA A 257 -31.77 6.89 -36.35
N GLU A 258 -31.70 6.33 -35.13
CA GLU A 258 -32.82 6.30 -34.17
C GLU A 258 -32.77 7.43 -33.10
N GLY A 259 -31.76 8.30 -33.15
CA GLY A 259 -31.85 9.64 -32.52
C GLY A 259 -31.58 9.73 -31.02
N GLU A 260 -30.97 8.74 -30.38
CA GLU A 260 -30.44 8.91 -29.02
C GLU A 260 -29.14 9.73 -29.01
N VAL A 261 -29.13 10.79 -28.19
CA VAL A 261 -27.99 11.68 -28.00
C VAL A 261 -27.09 11.10 -26.91
N ILE A 262 -25.95 10.52 -27.31
CA ILE A 262 -24.85 10.20 -26.40
C ILE A 262 -23.77 11.26 -26.60
N LEU A 263 -23.44 11.98 -25.53
CA LEU A 263 -22.28 12.87 -25.49
C LEU A 263 -21.03 11.99 -25.44
N GLU A 264 -20.26 11.95 -26.54
CA GLU A 264 -18.95 11.30 -26.53
C GLU A 264 -17.97 12.13 -25.69
N ASP A 265 -17.37 11.46 -24.70
CA ASP A 265 -16.36 12.00 -23.81
C ASP A 265 -15.11 12.41 -24.60
N VAL A 266 -14.43 13.46 -24.14
CA VAL A 266 -13.29 14.02 -24.86
C VAL A 266 -12.12 13.05 -24.77
N GLN A 267 -11.74 12.44 -25.90
CA GLN A 267 -10.47 11.73 -26.00
C GLN A 267 -9.35 12.63 -25.48
N PRO A 268 -8.60 12.23 -24.44
CA PRO A 268 -7.40 12.95 -24.07
C PRO A 268 -6.44 12.83 -25.24
N SER A 269 -6.31 13.93 -25.97
CA SER A 269 -5.27 14.10 -26.98
C SER A 269 -3.95 13.76 -26.31
N ALA A 270 -3.12 12.94 -26.94
CA ALA A 270 -1.79 12.62 -26.44
C ALA A 270 -0.90 13.87 -26.53
N VAL A 271 -1.12 14.81 -25.61
CA VAL A 271 -0.12 15.77 -25.20
C VAL A 271 0.98 14.91 -24.62
N SER A 272 1.99 14.65 -25.45
CA SER A 272 3.30 14.29 -24.93
C SER A 272 3.70 15.44 -24.03
N THR A 273 3.47 15.25 -22.72
CA THR A 273 4.37 15.77 -21.72
C THR A 273 5.74 15.22 -22.11
N ARG A 274 6.45 16.00 -22.93
CA ARG A 274 7.89 16.09 -22.76
C ARG A 274 8.06 16.29 -21.27
N SER A 275 8.58 15.27 -20.59
CA SER A 275 9.35 15.53 -19.39
C SER A 275 10.24 16.71 -19.74
N SER A 276 10.06 17.83 -19.03
CA SER A 276 11.06 18.88 -19.02
C SER A 276 12.35 18.13 -18.72
N ALA A 277 13.26 18.09 -19.70
CA ALA A 277 14.52 17.41 -19.51
C ALA A 277 15.09 18.00 -18.23
N LEU A 278 15.32 17.14 -17.23
CA LEU A 278 15.96 17.58 -16.00
C LEU A 278 17.20 18.37 -16.43
N PRO A 279 17.43 19.56 -15.84
CA PRO A 279 18.63 20.32 -16.16
C PRO A 279 19.82 19.37 -16.05
N PRO A 280 20.79 19.41 -16.98
CA PRO A 280 21.87 18.45 -17.02
C PRO A 280 22.58 18.45 -15.66
N SER A 281 22.30 17.42 -14.86
CA SER A 281 22.95 17.19 -13.58
C SER A 281 24.39 16.80 -13.86
N ASP A 282 25.29 17.26 -13.00
CA ASP A 282 26.67 16.80 -13.03
C ASP A 282 26.71 15.26 -12.91
N PRO A 283 27.68 14.60 -13.57
CA PRO A 283 27.79 13.13 -13.57
C PRO A 283 28.05 12.55 -12.17
N VAL A 284 28.52 13.39 -11.26
CA VAL A 284 28.81 13.07 -9.86
C VAL A 284 28.32 14.24 -9.00
N THR A 285 27.37 13.97 -8.10
CA THR A 285 26.82 14.98 -7.16
C THR A 285 27.10 14.55 -5.73
N VAL A 286 27.72 15.42 -4.94
CA VAL A 286 27.88 15.22 -3.49
C VAL A 286 26.84 16.07 -2.77
N ASN A 287 25.92 15.42 -2.07
CA ASN A 287 24.91 16.08 -1.25
C ASN A 287 25.32 16.04 0.23
N ILE A 288 25.23 17.18 0.91
CA ILE A 288 25.53 17.32 2.35
C ILE A 288 24.31 17.97 3.01
N GLU A 289 23.65 17.21 3.87
CA GLU A 289 22.49 17.67 4.65
C GLU A 289 22.86 17.67 6.13
N GLU A 290 22.67 18.80 6.82
CA GLU A 290 22.79 18.90 8.27
C GLU A 290 21.48 19.34 8.92
N LYS A 291 21.05 18.60 9.95
CA LYS A 291 19.87 18.91 10.75
C LYS A 291 20.26 19.33 12.16
N LEU A 292 20.08 20.61 12.44
CA LEU A 292 20.29 21.23 13.74
C LEU A 292 19.02 21.08 14.62
N ASN A 293 19.16 20.56 15.84
CA ASN A 293 18.09 20.51 16.83
C ASN A 293 18.60 21.08 18.16
N VAL A 294 18.14 22.29 18.52
CA VAL A 294 18.60 23.01 19.71
C VAL A 294 17.43 23.30 20.65
N VAL A 295 17.70 23.20 21.96
CA VAL A 295 16.82 23.71 23.02
C VAL A 295 17.64 24.61 23.94
N VAL A 296 17.41 25.92 23.86
CA VAL A 296 18.02 26.94 24.74
C VAL A 296 17.07 27.22 25.91
N LYS A 297 17.61 27.55 27.10
CA LYS A 297 16.81 27.94 28.27
C LYS A 297 16.54 29.44 28.28
N ARG A 298 15.52 29.87 29.03
CA ARG A 298 15.14 31.29 29.16
C ARG A 298 16.23 32.15 29.82
N ASP A 299 17.00 31.58 30.73
CA ASP A 299 18.11 32.20 31.45
C ASP A 299 19.45 32.15 30.69
N GLY A 300 19.41 31.77 29.41
CA GLY A 300 20.58 31.44 28.60
C GLY A 300 21.08 30.02 28.88
N GLY A 301 22.03 29.57 28.07
CA GLY A 301 22.61 28.24 28.17
C GLY A 301 21.75 27.15 27.55
N ILE A 302 22.43 26.18 26.96
CA ILE A 302 21.81 25.16 26.14
C ILE A 302 21.42 23.94 26.97
N SER A 303 20.17 23.47 26.79
CA SER A 303 19.69 22.19 27.33
C SER A 303 19.94 21.01 26.38
N ASN A 304 19.98 21.27 25.06
CA ASN A 304 20.33 20.28 24.04
C ASN A 304 20.91 21.01 22.82
N PHE A 305 22.10 20.60 22.35
CA PHE A 305 22.65 20.97 21.05
C PHE A 305 22.97 19.69 20.29
N ASP A 306 22.28 19.44 19.19
CA ASP A 306 22.43 18.21 18.42
C ASP A 306 22.43 18.51 16.93
N VAL A 307 23.60 18.41 16.30
CA VAL A 307 23.75 18.44 14.84
C VAL A 307 23.79 17.01 14.34
N GLN A 308 22.96 16.68 13.35
CA GLN A 308 22.99 15.38 12.67
C GLN A 308 23.22 15.61 11.18
N GLY A 309 24.36 15.19 10.66
CA GLY A 309 24.74 15.37 9.26
C GLY A 309 24.79 14.07 8.48
N THR A 310 24.56 14.14 7.17
CA THR A 310 24.71 13.04 6.22
C THR A 310 25.39 13.56 4.96
N LEU A 311 26.40 12.83 4.47
CA LEU A 311 26.97 13.01 3.14
C LEU A 311 26.53 11.83 2.28
N ALA A 312 25.87 12.15 1.17
CA ALA A 312 25.43 11.20 0.16
C ALA A 312 26.08 11.51 -1.19
N LEU A 313 26.28 10.46 -1.98
CA LEU A 313 26.90 10.52 -3.30
C LEU A 313 25.91 9.99 -4.34
N GLN A 314 25.64 10.80 -5.36
CA GLN A 314 24.96 10.39 -6.59
C GLN A 314 26.01 10.24 -7.68
N VAL A 315 25.94 9.15 -8.45
CA VAL A 315 26.80 8.92 -9.62
C VAL A 315 25.89 8.51 -10.77
N LEU A 316 25.97 9.19 -11.91
CA LEU A 316 25.08 8.91 -13.05
C LEU A 316 25.62 7.79 -13.96
N ASN A 317 26.95 7.63 -14.06
CA ASN A 317 27.60 6.66 -14.94
C ASN A 317 28.53 5.71 -14.17
N ASP A 318 28.54 4.42 -14.50
CA ASP A 318 29.41 3.41 -13.87
C ASP A 318 30.91 3.74 -14.00
N THR A 319 31.32 4.42 -15.08
CA THR A 319 32.71 4.86 -15.30
C THR A 319 33.19 5.83 -14.24
N ASP A 320 32.27 6.62 -13.69
CA ASP A 320 32.56 7.75 -12.83
C ASP A 320 32.47 7.34 -11.35
N GLY A 321 32.08 6.09 -11.04
CA GLY A 321 31.90 5.60 -9.67
C GLY A 321 33.18 5.24 -8.91
N PHE A 322 34.36 5.37 -9.52
CA PHE A 322 35.67 5.14 -8.88
C PHE A 322 36.20 6.42 -8.21
N ILE A 323 35.49 6.89 -7.18
CA ILE A 323 35.76 8.16 -6.50
C ILE A 323 36.32 7.92 -5.09
N HIS A 324 37.21 8.81 -4.65
CA HIS A 324 37.51 9.03 -3.24
C HIS A 324 37.07 10.44 -2.84
N LEU A 325 36.43 10.58 -1.67
CA LEU A 325 36.07 11.87 -1.08
C LEU A 325 36.85 12.05 0.22
N GLN A 326 37.64 13.12 0.33
CA GLN A 326 38.33 13.47 1.57
C GLN A 326 37.45 14.39 2.42
N ILE A 327 37.32 14.09 3.72
CA ILE A 327 36.64 14.94 4.68
C ILE A 327 37.68 15.69 5.50
N GLU A 328 37.60 17.02 5.48
CA GLU A 328 38.35 17.90 6.36
C GLU A 328 37.42 18.46 7.43
N SER A 329 37.40 17.83 8.60
CA SER A 329 36.78 18.41 9.79
C SER A 329 37.82 19.23 10.54
N GLN A 330 37.45 20.46 10.95
CA GLN A 330 38.14 21.09 12.07
C GLN A 330 38.02 20.20 13.32
N ASP A 331 38.93 20.34 14.28
CA ASP A 331 39.05 19.43 15.43
C ASP A 331 37.93 19.72 16.47
N MET A 332 36.70 19.40 16.08
CA MET A 332 35.47 19.81 16.74
C MET A 332 35.11 18.85 17.88
N PRO A 333 35.01 19.33 19.14
CA PRO A 333 34.64 18.48 20.26
C PRO A 333 33.23 17.90 20.08
N GLY A 334 33.07 16.62 20.38
CA GLY A 334 31.78 15.93 20.28
C GLY A 334 31.37 15.51 18.86
N LEU A 335 32.18 15.79 17.83
CA LEU A 335 32.00 15.24 16.49
C LEU A 335 32.22 13.71 16.49
N SER A 336 31.31 12.97 15.88
CA SER A 336 31.38 11.51 15.77
C SER A 336 30.86 11.03 14.41
N PHE A 337 31.62 10.18 13.72
CA PHE A 337 31.30 9.66 12.40
C PHE A 337 30.80 8.20 12.43
N LYS A 338 29.93 7.86 11.48
CA LYS A 338 29.45 6.50 11.18
C LYS A 338 29.43 6.27 9.67
N THR A 339 30.36 5.45 9.18
CA THR A 339 30.45 5.10 7.75
C THR A 339 29.50 3.96 7.37
N HIS A 340 29.04 3.98 6.12
CA HIS A 340 28.26 2.90 5.52
C HIS A 340 29.09 1.59 5.42
N PRO A 341 28.50 0.37 5.54
CA PRO A 341 29.26 -0.88 5.52
C PRO A 341 30.13 -1.15 4.27
N ASN A 342 29.83 -0.48 3.16
CA ASN A 342 30.57 -0.58 1.90
C ASN A 342 31.74 0.43 1.79
N ILE A 343 32.02 1.22 2.83
CA ILE A 343 33.18 2.13 2.88
C ILE A 343 34.39 1.42 3.48
N ASN A 344 35.58 1.74 2.97
CA ASN A 344 36.85 1.33 3.57
C ASN A 344 37.07 2.07 4.90
N LYS A 345 36.86 1.37 6.02
CA LYS A 345 36.96 1.93 7.37
C LYS A 345 38.39 2.26 7.77
N ASP A 346 39.37 1.50 7.31
CA ASP A 346 40.76 1.71 7.70
C ASP A 346 41.33 2.96 7.02
N LEU A 347 40.96 3.17 5.75
CA LEU A 347 41.26 4.40 5.00
C LEU A 347 40.56 5.62 5.63
N PHE A 348 39.29 5.49 5.99
CA PHE A 348 38.56 6.58 6.66
C PHE A 348 39.14 6.92 8.03
N ASN A 349 39.40 5.92 8.88
CA ASN A 349 39.92 6.14 10.23
C ASN A 349 41.35 6.72 10.25
N SER A 350 42.16 6.43 9.22
CA SER A 350 43.56 6.89 9.16
C SER A 350 43.76 8.20 8.39
N GLN A 351 42.94 8.49 7.38
CA GLN A 351 43.13 9.61 6.45
C GLN A 351 41.87 10.47 6.24
N GLN A 352 40.73 10.15 6.88
CA GLN A 352 39.42 10.77 6.63
C GLN A 352 38.95 10.68 5.17
N ILE A 353 39.43 9.68 4.42
CA ILE A 353 39.04 9.44 3.04
C ILE A 353 37.94 8.38 2.97
N LEU A 354 36.80 8.76 2.39
CA LEU A 354 35.73 7.85 1.97
C LEU A 354 36.07 7.24 0.62
N GLY A 355 36.33 5.93 0.62
CA GLY A 355 36.46 5.13 -0.60
C GLY A 355 35.67 3.83 -0.48
N ALA A 356 35.37 3.21 -1.63
CA ALA A 356 34.73 1.90 -1.66
C ALA A 356 35.58 0.85 -0.94
N LYS A 357 34.93 -0.09 -0.23
CA LYS A 357 35.60 -1.17 0.50
C LYS A 357 36.34 -2.16 -0.44
N ASP A 358 35.82 -2.34 -1.64
CA ASP A 358 36.50 -3.06 -2.73
C ASP A 358 36.93 -2.02 -3.79
N PRO A 359 38.25 -1.78 -3.96
CA PRO A 359 38.75 -0.81 -4.94
C PRO A 359 38.38 -1.11 -6.39
N ASN A 360 38.00 -2.35 -6.72
CA ASN A 360 37.61 -2.75 -8.08
C ASN A 360 36.11 -2.58 -8.34
N ARG A 361 35.35 -2.18 -7.32
CA ARG A 361 33.89 -2.00 -7.41
C ARG A 361 33.54 -0.51 -7.32
N PRO A 362 32.95 0.09 -8.37
CA PRO A 362 32.50 1.48 -8.32
C PRO A 362 31.36 1.65 -7.31
N PHE A 363 31.14 2.89 -6.85
CA PHE A 363 29.89 3.25 -6.20
C PHE A 363 28.69 3.01 -7.13
N PRO A 364 27.50 2.67 -6.60
CA PRO A 364 26.33 2.39 -7.43
C PRO A 364 25.94 3.60 -8.29
N SER A 365 25.74 3.38 -9.58
CA SER A 365 25.21 4.39 -10.49
C SER A 365 23.68 4.44 -10.47
N GLY A 366 23.12 5.61 -10.82
CA GLY A 366 21.69 5.85 -10.96
C GLY A 366 21.25 7.20 -10.40
N GLN A 367 19.94 7.44 -10.44
CA GLN A 367 19.33 8.69 -9.93
C GLN A 367 19.24 8.76 -8.40
N ASN A 368 19.48 7.65 -7.69
CA ASN A 368 19.37 7.59 -6.23
C ASN A 368 20.69 7.98 -5.55
N GLU A 369 20.61 8.84 -4.54
CA GLU A 369 21.76 9.18 -3.70
C GLU A 369 22.12 8.01 -2.75
N THR A 370 23.41 7.68 -2.68
CA THR A 370 23.93 6.65 -1.76
C THR A 370 24.56 7.32 -0.55
N PRO A 371 24.01 7.19 0.68
CA PRO A 371 24.59 7.78 1.88
C PRO A 371 25.90 7.06 2.26
N LEU A 372 27.02 7.78 2.27
CA LEU A 372 28.35 7.23 2.51
C LEU A 372 28.77 7.30 3.98
N VAL A 373 28.49 8.44 4.62
CA VAL A 373 28.79 8.67 6.03
C VAL A 373 27.72 9.55 6.66
N LYS A 374 27.49 9.34 7.95
CA LYS A 374 26.70 10.22 8.81
C LYS A 374 27.55 10.70 9.96
N TRP A 375 27.35 11.92 10.42
CA TRP A 375 27.97 12.43 11.63
C TRP A 375 26.96 12.98 12.62
N ARG A 376 27.40 13.09 13.85
CA ARG A 376 26.67 13.76 14.92
C ARG A 376 27.65 14.62 15.72
N ILE A 377 27.29 15.87 15.96
CA ILE A 377 28.02 16.79 16.84
C ILE A 377 27.14 17.06 18.06
N GLN A 378 27.71 16.94 19.25
CA GLN A 378 27.03 17.14 20.52
C GLN A 378 27.87 18.00 21.47
N GLY A 379 27.21 18.80 22.30
CA GLY A 379 27.89 19.59 23.35
C GLY A 379 28.54 20.88 22.84
N MET A 380 28.06 21.43 21.73
CA MET A 380 28.42 22.79 21.29
C MET A 380 27.78 23.87 22.19
N ASP A 381 28.27 25.10 22.04
CA ASP A 381 27.90 26.26 22.85
C ASP A 381 26.93 27.22 22.12
N GLU A 382 26.49 28.26 22.83
CA GLU A 382 25.45 29.19 22.36
C GLU A 382 25.95 30.12 21.23
N SER A 383 27.26 30.39 21.20
CA SER A 383 27.95 31.06 20.10
C SER A 383 27.91 30.29 18.78
N SER A 384 27.61 29.00 18.82
CA SER A 384 27.49 28.14 17.63
C SER A 384 26.10 28.18 16.98
N LEU A 385 25.17 29.02 17.46
CA LEU A 385 23.82 29.11 16.91
C LEU A 385 23.74 30.01 15.66
N PRO A 386 23.00 29.61 14.60
CA PRO A 386 22.78 30.45 13.44
C PRO A 386 21.85 31.64 13.72
N LEU A 387 20.97 31.51 14.72
CA LEU A 387 20.02 32.51 15.17
C LEU A 387 19.88 32.42 16.69
N SER A 388 20.19 33.49 17.40
CA SER A 388 19.88 33.66 18.81
C SER A 388 18.52 34.34 18.97
N VAL A 389 17.74 33.94 19.98
CA VAL A 389 16.40 34.50 20.27
C VAL A 389 16.22 34.69 21.77
N ASN A 390 16.17 35.96 22.18
CA ASN A 390 15.93 36.38 23.55
C ASN A 390 14.45 36.73 23.76
N CYS A 391 13.87 36.28 24.87
CA CYS A 391 12.44 36.48 25.16
C CYS A 391 12.22 36.96 26.60
N TRP A 392 11.68 38.16 26.73
CA TRP A 392 11.45 38.87 27.98
C TRP A 392 9.95 39.04 28.26
N PRO A 393 9.25 38.00 28.77
CA PRO A 393 7.89 38.12 29.25
C PRO A 393 7.87 38.77 30.65
N SER A 394 7.03 39.79 30.78
CA SER A 394 6.77 40.57 31.98
C SER A 394 5.25 40.63 32.23
N VAL A 395 4.83 40.64 33.50
CA VAL A 395 3.42 40.62 33.89
C VAL A 395 3.12 41.90 34.68
N SER A 396 2.09 42.63 34.27
CA SER A 396 1.65 43.87 34.89
C SER A 396 0.14 43.82 35.12
N GLY A 397 -0.26 43.50 36.35
CA GLY A 397 -1.66 43.28 36.69
C GLY A 397 -2.24 42.06 35.95
N ASN A 398 -3.28 42.28 35.13
CA ASN A 398 -3.90 41.23 34.31
C ASN A 398 -3.28 41.11 32.90
N GLU A 399 -2.33 41.96 32.54
CA GLU A 399 -1.72 41.98 31.21
C GLU A 399 -0.33 41.33 31.23
N THR A 400 -0.02 40.55 30.19
CA THR A 400 1.32 39.98 29.98
C THR A 400 1.92 40.61 28.73
N TYR A 401 3.08 41.22 28.90
CA TYR A 401 3.87 41.87 27.86
C TYR A 401 5.07 41.01 27.53
N VAL A 402 5.27 40.68 26.25
CA VAL A 402 6.41 39.88 25.79
C VAL A 402 7.21 40.72 24.81
N ASN A 403 8.47 41.00 25.14
CA ASN A 403 9.44 41.51 24.18
C ASN A 403 10.29 40.35 23.66
N ILE A 404 10.54 40.31 22.34
CA ILE A 404 11.33 39.26 21.69
C ILE A 404 12.34 39.95 20.78
N GLU A 405 13.60 39.62 20.98
CA GLU A 405 14.75 40.13 20.24
C GLU A 405 15.45 38.93 19.61
N TYR A 406 15.86 39.04 18.34
CA TYR A 406 16.58 37.99 17.63
C TYR A 406 17.80 38.55 16.92
N GLU A 407 18.85 37.76 16.85
CA GLU A 407 20.14 38.13 16.25
C GLU A 407 20.68 36.94 15.45
N ALA A 408 20.88 37.15 14.15
CA ALA A 408 21.46 36.13 13.26
C ALA A 408 22.99 36.19 13.33
N SER A 409 23.64 35.03 13.27
CA SER A 409 25.10 34.96 13.18
C SER A 409 25.58 35.45 11.80
N GLU A 410 26.67 36.22 11.76
CA GLU A 410 27.29 36.71 10.52
C GLU A 410 27.66 35.60 9.51
N MET A 411 27.73 34.35 9.97
CA MET A 411 27.99 33.18 9.12
C MET A 411 26.80 32.77 8.24
N PHE A 412 25.58 33.25 8.51
CA PHE A 412 24.35 32.80 7.82
C PHE A 412 23.49 33.97 7.35
N ASP A 413 23.26 34.05 6.03
CA ASP A 413 22.21 34.91 5.47
C ASP A 413 20.87 34.14 5.47
N LEU A 414 20.01 34.46 6.45
CA LEU A 414 18.76 33.74 6.69
C LEU A 414 17.60 34.41 5.96
N HIS A 415 17.02 33.71 4.99
CA HIS A 415 15.84 34.16 4.24
C HIS A 415 14.56 33.45 4.70
N ASN A 416 13.40 34.12 4.54
CA ASN A 416 12.08 33.58 4.88
C ASN A 416 11.96 33.07 6.33
N VAL A 417 12.58 33.79 7.28
CA VAL A 417 12.57 33.44 8.71
C VAL A 417 11.15 33.51 9.27
N VAL A 418 10.70 32.41 9.90
CA VAL A 418 9.39 32.33 10.57
C VAL A 418 9.61 31.97 12.03
N ILE A 419 9.24 32.88 12.94
CA ILE A 419 9.33 32.68 14.39
C ILE A 419 7.93 32.38 14.94
N SER A 420 7.66 31.12 15.25
CA SER A 420 6.38 30.68 15.81
C SER A 420 6.33 30.89 17.33
N ILE A 421 5.56 31.89 17.78
CA ILE A 421 5.39 32.24 19.20
C ILE A 421 4.13 31.54 19.76
N PRO A 422 4.26 30.54 20.65
CA PRO A 422 3.09 29.89 21.25
C PRO A 422 2.43 30.82 22.28
N LEU A 423 1.17 31.16 22.03
CA LEU A 423 0.35 31.97 22.94
C LEU A 423 -0.55 31.08 23.81
N PRO A 424 -0.92 31.53 25.03
CA PRO A 424 -1.99 30.88 25.79
C PRO A 424 -3.32 30.98 25.02
N ALA A 425 -4.32 30.18 25.44
CA ALA A 425 -5.66 30.19 24.84
C ALA A 425 -6.42 31.49 25.19
N LEU A 426 -6.12 32.55 24.43
CA LEU A 426 -6.76 33.86 24.54
C LEU A 426 -8.09 33.88 23.77
N ARG A 427 -9.05 34.69 24.24
CA ARG A 427 -10.30 34.97 23.48
C ARG A 427 -10.11 36.03 22.39
N GLU A 428 -9.06 36.82 22.51
CA GLU A 428 -8.76 37.98 21.67
C GLU A 428 -7.32 37.85 21.16
N ALA A 429 -7.04 38.40 19.97
CA ALA A 429 -5.70 38.38 19.39
C ALA A 429 -4.71 39.21 20.23
N PRO A 430 -3.41 38.86 20.25
CA PRO A 430 -2.41 39.67 20.93
C PRO A 430 -2.30 41.07 20.30
N SER A 431 -1.99 42.08 21.11
CA SER A 431 -1.67 43.42 20.59
C SER A 431 -0.18 43.54 20.27
N VAL A 432 0.15 43.54 18.98
CA VAL A 432 1.52 43.78 18.50
C VAL A 432 1.79 45.28 18.46
N ARG A 433 2.72 45.77 19.29
CA ARG A 433 3.07 47.20 19.39
C ARG A 433 4.15 47.63 18.38
N GLN A 434 5.11 46.75 18.12
CA GLN A 434 6.23 46.95 17.21
C GLN A 434 6.62 45.57 16.65
N ILE A 435 7.06 45.53 15.39
CA ILE A 435 7.55 44.33 14.72
C ILE A 435 8.50 44.72 13.59
N ASP A 436 9.57 43.96 13.44
CA ASP A 436 10.45 43.99 12.27
C ASP A 436 10.08 42.80 11.38
N GLY A 437 9.30 43.06 10.33
CA GLY A 437 8.73 42.04 9.43
C GLY A 437 7.19 42.02 9.42
N GLU A 438 6.60 40.87 9.07
CA GLU A 438 5.15 40.64 9.04
C GLU A 438 4.72 39.65 10.14
N TRP A 439 3.49 39.80 10.65
CA TRP A 439 2.82 38.80 11.51
C TRP A 439 1.42 38.48 10.98
N LYS A 440 0.89 37.32 11.38
CA LYS A 440 -0.41 36.77 10.97
C LYS A 440 -1.06 36.04 12.14
#